data_AF-A0A355DJ39-F1
#
_entry.id   AF-A0A355DJ39-F1
#
_cell.length_a   1.000
_cell.length_b   1.000
_cell.length_c   1.000
_cell.angle_alpha   90.00
_cell.angle_beta   90.00
_cell.angle_gamma   90.00
#
_symmetry.space_group_name_H-M   'P 1'
#
loop_
_entity.id
_entity.type
_entity.pdbx_description
1 polymer ?
#
loop_
_entity_poly.entity_id
_entity_poly.type
_entity_poly.pdbx_seq_one_letter_code
_entity_poly.pdbx_strand_id
1 'polypeptide(L)'
;FIDEIDSILSLNFRNDDFFAFIRACDGFERLTFALLGVASPSDLIQDKSCTPFNIGRAIELHGFKFEEAQPLIAGLARKASHPKAVLEAVLAWTGGQPFL
;
A
#
# COMPACT_ATOMS: atom_id res chain seq x y z
N PHE A 1 0.45 9.81 -8.65
CA PHE A 1 0.80 8.58 -7.93
C PHE A 1 1.39 7.61 -8.95
N ILE A 2 2.15 6.62 -8.49
CA ILE A 2 2.71 5.52 -9.29
C ILE A 2 2.28 4.24 -8.57
N ASP A 3 1.57 3.38 -9.26
CA ASP A 3 1.10 2.10 -8.75
C ASP A 3 2.00 0.96 -9.25
N GLU A 4 1.92 -0.21 -8.62
CA GLU A 4 2.75 -1.38 -8.92
C GLU A 4 4.25 -1.03 -8.97
N ILE A 5 4.74 -0.27 -7.98
CA ILE A 5 6.12 0.25 -7.97
C ILE A 5 7.17 -0.86 -8.03
N ASP A 6 6.84 -2.07 -7.57
CA ASP A 6 7.68 -3.26 -7.66
C ASP A 6 7.95 -3.71 -9.12
N SER A 7 7.10 -3.34 -10.08
CA SER A 7 7.34 -3.62 -11.50
C SER A 7 8.62 -2.98 -12.02
N ILE A 8 9.08 -1.87 -11.41
CA ILE A 8 10.32 -1.17 -11.77
C ILE A 8 11.56 -2.06 -11.62
N LEU A 9 11.52 -3.05 -10.73
CA LEU A 9 12.61 -4.00 -10.50
C LEU A 9 12.89 -4.87 -11.73
N SER A 10 11.90 -5.02 -12.62
CA SER A 10 12.02 -5.80 -13.86
C SER A 10 12.47 -4.98 -15.06
N LEU A 11 12.57 -3.65 -14.93
CA LEU A 11 12.85 -2.75 -16.04
C LEU A 11 14.37 -2.59 -16.23
N ASN A 12 14.80 -2.53 -17.50
CA ASN A 12 16.21 -2.38 -17.86
C ASN A 12 16.68 -0.91 -17.78
N PHE A 13 16.51 -0.27 -16.63
CA PHE A 13 17.11 1.04 -16.35
C PHE A 13 17.59 1.14 -14.90
N ARG A 14 18.32 2.21 -14.59
CA ARG A 14 18.85 2.47 -13.25
C ARG A 14 17.72 2.96 -12.33
N ASN A 15 17.18 2.07 -11.51
CA ASN A 15 16.09 2.39 -10.57
C ASN A 15 16.44 3.56 -9.64
N ASP A 16 17.70 3.64 -9.22
CA ASP A 16 18.19 4.71 -8.34
C ASP A 16 18.04 6.10 -8.99
N ASP A 17 18.24 6.23 -10.31
CA ASP A 17 18.13 7.51 -11.03
C ASP A 17 16.66 7.98 -11.07
N PHE A 18 15.72 7.05 -11.19
CA PHE A 18 14.29 7.35 -11.13
C PHE A 18 13.88 7.86 -9.74
N PHE A 19 14.34 7.22 -8.67
CA PHE A 19 14.05 7.67 -7.31
C PHE A 19 14.79 8.97 -6.97
N ALA A 20 15.99 9.19 -7.51
CA ALA A 20 16.71 10.46 -7.41
C ALA A 20 15.94 11.60 -8.11
N PHE A 21 15.33 11.35 -9.26
CA PHE A 21 14.47 12.33 -9.93
C PHE A 21 13.24 12.68 -9.08
N ILE A 22 12.53 11.69 -8.54
CA ILE A 22 11.39 11.95 -7.64
C ILE A 22 11.82 12.78 -6.44
N ARG A 23 12.97 12.45 -5.84
CA ARG A 23 13.55 13.21 -4.74
C ARG A 23 13.90 14.65 -5.15
N ALA A 24 14.42 14.87 -6.36
CA ALA A 24 14.75 16.20 -6.85
C ALA A 24 13.52 17.10 -7.03
N CYS A 25 12.32 16.51 -7.10
CA CYS A 25 11.06 17.24 -7.06
C CYS A 25 10.60 17.61 -5.64
N ASP A 26 11.34 17.22 -4.60
CA ASP A 26 11.10 17.70 -3.24
C ASP A 26 11.33 19.22 -3.16
N GLY A 27 10.44 19.93 -2.48
CA GLY A 27 10.44 21.41 -2.40
C GLY A 27 9.51 22.12 -3.37
N PHE A 28 8.86 21.42 -4.31
CA PHE A 28 7.72 21.98 -5.04
C PHE A 28 6.44 21.90 -4.19
N GLU A 29 5.95 23.03 -3.68
CA GLU A 29 4.78 23.09 -2.76
C GLU A 29 3.47 22.49 -3.31
N ARG A 30 3.38 22.28 -4.62
CA ARG A 30 2.19 21.79 -5.31
C ARG A 30 2.32 20.39 -5.88
N LEU A 31 3.42 19.69 -5.59
CA LEU A 31 3.70 18.37 -6.13
C LEU A 31 3.86 17.36 -5.00
N THR A 32 3.11 16.26 -5.08
CA THR A 32 3.22 15.14 -4.13
C THR A 32 3.20 13.85 -4.91
N PHE A 33 4.17 12.97 -4.62
CA PHE A 33 4.21 11.62 -5.15
C PHE A 33 3.69 10.65 -4.09
N ALA A 34 2.79 9.76 -4.52
CA ALA A 34 2.41 8.58 -3.78
C ALA A 34 2.87 7.36 -4.59
N LEU A 35 3.62 6.47 -3.94
CA LEU A 35 4.13 5.23 -4.53
C LEU A 35 3.40 4.07 -3.87
N LEU A 36 2.80 3.19 -4.67
CA LEU A 36 2.00 2.06 -4.20
C LEU A 36 2.56 0.76 -4.79
N GLY A 37 2.53 -0.30 -4.00
CA GLY A 37 2.99 -1.63 -4.40
C GLY A 37 3.36 -2.49 -3.20
N VAL A 38 3.91 -3.67 -3.47
CA VAL A 38 4.23 -4.67 -2.44
C VAL A 38 5.72 -4.71 -2.07
N ALA A 39 6.54 -3.85 -2.67
CA ALA A 39 7.98 -3.75 -2.38
C ALA A 39 8.26 -2.81 -1.20
N SER A 40 9.20 -3.21 -0.34
CA SER A 40 9.75 -2.32 0.68
C SER A 40 10.71 -1.29 0.05
N PRO A 41 10.96 -0.14 0.69
CA PRO A 41 11.96 0.82 0.23
C PRO A 41 13.34 0.19 -0.01
N SER A 42 13.72 -0.81 0.78
CA SER A 42 14.98 -1.55 0.61
C SER A 42 15.01 -2.46 -0.61
N ASP A 43 13.86 -2.95 -1.07
CA ASP A 43 13.78 -3.76 -2.29
C ASP A 43 13.92 -2.88 -3.54
N LEU A 44 13.49 -1.61 -3.44
CA LEU A 44 13.48 -0.64 -4.54
C LEU A 44 14.84 0.03 -4.81
N ILE A 45 15.78 -0.02 -3.86
CA ILE A 45 17.10 0.61 -3.97
C ILE A 45 18.14 -0.43 -4.40
N GLN A 46 18.89 -0.14 -5.47
CA GLN A 46 20.02 -0.98 -5.89
C GLN A 46 21.31 -0.59 -5.17
N ASP A 47 21.66 0.70 -5.16
CA ASP A 47 22.78 1.24 -4.39
C ASP A 47 22.35 1.63 -2.97
N LYS A 48 22.72 0.82 -1.99
CA LYS A 48 22.38 1.04 -0.57
C LYS A 48 22.95 2.32 0.03
N SER A 49 23.89 3.00 -0.65
CA SER A 49 24.36 4.32 -0.22
C SER A 49 23.38 5.45 -0.57
N CYS A 50 22.46 5.21 -1.51
CA CYS A 50 21.38 6.12 -1.84
C CYS A 50 20.23 6.01 -0.83
N THR A 51 19.78 7.16 -0.31
CA THR A 51 18.64 7.22 0.63
C THR A 51 17.48 8.04 0.06
N PRO A 52 16.92 7.69 -1.12
CA PRO A 52 15.93 8.54 -1.79
C PRO A 52 14.64 8.67 -0.98
N PHE A 53 14.25 7.64 -0.23
CA PHE A 53 13.03 7.61 0.56
C PHE A 53 13.14 8.29 1.94
N ASN A 54 14.29 8.85 2.32
CA ASN A 54 14.46 9.46 3.66
C ASN A 54 13.65 10.76 3.88
N ILE A 55 13.12 11.34 2.81
CA ILE A 55 12.18 12.49 2.84
C ILE A 55 10.71 12.05 2.74
N GLY A 56 10.47 10.77 2.46
CA GLY A 56 9.13 10.21 2.29
C GLY A 56 8.49 9.82 3.62
N ARG A 57 7.18 9.60 3.58
CA ARG A 57 6.41 9.02 4.68
C ARG A 57 5.96 7.62 4.29
N ALA A 58 6.45 6.61 5.00
CA ALA A 58 5.93 5.25 4.87
C ALA A 58 4.48 5.20 5.41
N ILE A 59 3.58 4.61 4.62
CA ILE A 59 2.19 4.35 5.01
C ILE A 59 1.96 2.86 4.88
N GLU A 60 2.04 2.16 6.01
CA GLU A 60 1.79 0.73 6.06
C GLU A 60 0.28 0.46 6.15
N LEU A 61 -0.24 -0.27 5.16
CA LEU A 61 -1.64 -0.67 5.13
C LEU A 61 -1.81 -1.99 5.89
N HIS A 62 -2.65 -1.96 6.91
CA HIS A 62 -2.96 -3.12 7.73
C HIS A 62 -4.29 -3.74 7.27
N GLY A 63 -4.52 -5.00 7.63
CA GLY A 63 -5.83 -5.63 7.45
C GLY A 63 -6.93 -4.87 8.19
N PHE A 64 -8.14 -4.90 7.64
CA PHE A 64 -9.30 -4.24 8.23
C PHE A 64 -9.62 -4.80 9.62
N LYS A 65 -9.89 -3.88 10.54
CA LYS A 65 -10.49 -4.20 11.84
C LYS A 65 -11.99 -4.32 11.72
N PHE A 66 -12.61 -4.94 12.71
CA PHE A 66 -14.06 -5.11 12.75
C PHE A 66 -14.80 -3.77 12.66
N GLU A 67 -14.31 -2.74 13.36
CA GLU A 67 -14.88 -1.40 13.39
C GLU A 67 -14.81 -0.71 12.02
N GLU A 68 -13.73 -0.94 11.28
CA GLU A 68 -13.51 -0.36 9.94
C GLU A 68 -14.35 -1.07 8.88
N ALA A 69 -14.63 -2.36 9.09
CA ALA A 69 -15.37 -3.20 8.15
C ALA A 69 -16.89 -3.20 8.38
N GLN A 70 -17.41 -2.55 9.43
CA GLN A 70 -18.85 -2.49 9.72
C GLN A 70 -19.74 -2.06 8.54
N PRO A 71 -19.33 -1.15 7.62
CA PRO A 71 -20.13 -0.83 6.44
C PRO A 71 -20.49 -2.04 5.58
N LEU A 72 -19.69 -3.11 5.60
CA LEU A 72 -19.94 -4.35 4.84
C LEU A 72 -21.14 -5.14 5.37
N ILE A 73 -21.54 -4.94 6.63
CA ILE A 73 -22.70 -5.62 7.25
C ILE A 73 -23.97 -5.39 6.44
N ALA A 74 -24.16 -4.19 5.88
CA ALA A 74 -25.33 -3.85 5.08
C ALA A 74 -25.43 -4.71 3.81
N GLY A 75 -24.29 -5.03 3.18
CA GLY A 75 -24.22 -5.94 2.04
C GLY A 75 -24.48 -7.39 2.44
N LEU A 76 -23.90 -7.82 3.57
CA LEU A 76 -24.05 -9.17 4.12
C LEU A 76 -25.47 -9.47 4.60
N ALA A 77 -26.22 -8.47 5.05
CA ALA A 77 -27.60 -8.63 5.52
C ALA A 77 -28.55 -9.20 4.44
N ARG A 78 -28.18 -9.07 3.16
CA ARG A 78 -28.91 -9.65 2.03
C ARG A 78 -28.55 -11.11 1.75
N LYS A 79 -27.52 -11.64 2.39
CA LYS A 79 -26.92 -12.96 2.11
C LYS A 79 -26.89 -13.90 3.34
N ALA A 80 -26.94 -13.36 4.55
CA ALA A 80 -26.87 -14.13 5.78
C ALA A 80 -27.84 -13.60 6.85
N SER A 81 -28.42 -14.51 7.64
CA SER A 81 -29.33 -14.16 8.75
C SER A 81 -28.63 -13.47 9.91
N HIS A 82 -27.31 -13.68 10.08
CA HIS A 82 -26.49 -13.08 11.14
C HIS A 82 -25.27 -12.36 10.54
N PRO A 83 -25.47 -11.23 9.82
CA PRO A 83 -24.42 -10.60 9.02
C PRO A 83 -23.24 -10.08 9.84
N LYS A 84 -23.46 -9.69 11.10
CA LYS A 84 -22.40 -9.28 12.03
C LYS A 84 -21.47 -10.45 12.38
N ALA A 85 -22.03 -11.59 12.80
CA ALA A 85 -21.26 -12.78 13.13
C ALA A 85 -20.51 -13.34 11.91
N VAL A 86 -21.11 -13.22 10.71
CA VAL A 86 -20.43 -13.57 9.45
C VAL A 86 -19.24 -12.65 9.22
N LEU A 87 -19.38 -11.34 9.41
CA LEU A 87 -18.25 -10.41 9.25
C LEU A 87 -17.11 -10.71 10.24
N GLU A 88 -17.43 -10.98 11.51
CA GLU A 88 -16.44 -11.38 12.52
C GLU A 88 -15.70 -12.66 12.11
N ALA A 89 -16.41 -13.66 11.59
CA ALA A 89 -15.81 -14.90 11.11
C ALA A 89 -14.91 -14.71 9.88
N VAL A 90 -15.35 -13.88 8.91
CA VAL A 90 -14.53 -13.54 7.73
C VAL A 90 -13.23 -12.88 8.18
N LEU A 91 -13.30 -11.86 9.02
CA LEU A 91 -12.10 -11.18 9.52
C LEU A 91 -11.19 -12.11 10.33
N ALA A 92 -11.76 -13.05 11.10
CA ALA A 92 -10.99 -14.05 11.83
C ALA A 92 -10.23 -15.02 10.89
N TRP A 93 -10.79 -15.35 9.73
CA TRP A 93 -10.13 -16.23 8.75
C TRP A 93 -9.16 -15.50 7.84
N THR A 94 -9.46 -14.27 7.44
CA THR A 94 -8.64 -13.51 6.49
C THR A 94 -7.60 -12.62 7.17
N GLY A 95 -7.69 -12.46 8.50
CA GLY A 95 -6.88 -11.48 9.23
C GLY A 95 -7.18 -10.03 8.82
N GLY A 96 -8.35 -9.78 8.22
CA GLY A 96 -8.72 -8.48 7.68
C GLY A 96 -8.12 -8.17 6.30
N GLN A 97 -7.43 -9.12 5.67
CA GLN A 97 -6.87 -8.92 4.33
C GLN A 97 -8.00 -8.78 3.30
N PRO A 98 -8.12 -7.66 2.57
CA PRO A 98 -9.30 -7.40 1.71
C PRO A 98 -9.45 -8.32 0.50
N PHE A 99 -8.36 -8.92 0.03
CA PHE A 99 -8.35 -9.80 -1.15
C PHE A 99 -8.82 -11.23 -0.83
N LEU A 100 -8.63 -11.68 0.40
CA LEU A 100 -9.01 -13.01 0.88
C LEU A 100 -10.45 -13.02 1.37
#